data_AF-A0A530R1F5-F1
#
_entry.id   AF-A0A530R1F5-F1
#
_cell.length_a   1.000
_cell.length_b   1.000
_cell.length_c   1.000
_cell.angle_alpha   90.00
_cell.angle_beta   90.00
_cell.angle_gamma   90.00
#
_symmetry.space_group_name_H-M   'P 1'
#
loop_
_entity.id
_entity.type
_entity.pdbx_description
1 polymer ?
#
loop_
_entity_poly.entity_id
_entity_poly.type
_entity_poly.pdbx_seq_one_letter_code
_entity_poly.pdbx_strand_id
1 'polypeptide(L)'
;VGPGLDKRAVVTGQRRWFRGGLGIQASRPTPFASMPLAWHLALGGTDRTDADPAKHRGDAINPIGRGYLAGQGNVDGTPLPCVEHPQSRMAIWNDRPKPIGFGPVPRFAKERARYAGTYDKHWMDNVLPFLPQDFDDRYFQAAPQDQWFDRLGEGMVFGCIGMSERGRFGVKLPRLSVPVRFVFDDHLERKTMVPDTLIIVPHESRIVLVGRVGTKLPRKFVRLEEVQVGNDLIPRDGEKPHYAGLGVAVAALKEIRRLK
;
A
#
# COMPACT_ATOMS: atom_id res chain seq x y z
N VAL A 1 5.03 -11.01 19.80
CA VAL A 1 3.61 -10.60 19.69
C VAL A 1 3.55 -9.50 18.63
N GLY A 2 2.98 -9.80 17.46
CA GLY A 2 2.79 -8.81 16.37
C GLY A 2 1.60 -7.89 16.65
N PRO A 3 1.22 -6.98 15.73
CA PRO A 3 0.15 -5.99 15.94
C PRO A 3 -1.27 -6.57 16.01
N GLY A 4 -1.45 -7.88 16.25
CA GLY A 4 -2.76 -8.52 16.31
C GLY A 4 -3.48 -8.68 14.96
N LEU A 5 -2.78 -8.45 13.85
CA LEU A 5 -3.33 -8.63 12.49
C LEU A 5 -3.33 -10.11 12.08
N ASP A 6 -4.51 -10.62 11.69
CA ASP A 6 -4.67 -11.91 11.02
C ASP A 6 -5.58 -11.74 9.80
N LYS A 7 -5.07 -12.08 8.63
CA LYS A 7 -5.79 -11.96 7.35
C LYS A 7 -5.50 -13.18 6.51
N ARG A 8 -6.56 -13.84 6.05
CA ARG A 8 -6.49 -15.12 5.34
C ARG A 8 -7.38 -15.08 4.12
N ALA A 9 -6.94 -15.73 3.05
CA ALA A 9 -7.75 -15.95 1.86
C ALA A 9 -7.59 -17.38 1.38
N VAL A 10 -8.63 -17.88 0.73
CA VAL A 10 -8.55 -19.08 -0.10
C VAL A 10 -8.22 -18.62 -1.51
N VAL A 11 -7.14 -19.18 -2.06
CA VAL A 11 -6.72 -18.91 -3.44
C VAL A 11 -6.98 -20.16 -4.27
N THR A 12 -7.78 -20.00 -5.32
CA THR A 12 -8.12 -21.06 -6.26
C THR A 12 -7.64 -20.69 -7.65
N GLY A 13 -7.41 -21.72 -8.47
CA GLY A 13 -7.23 -21.54 -9.90
C GLY A 13 -8.44 -20.90 -10.55
N GLN A 14 -8.27 -20.46 -11.80
CA GLN A 14 -9.38 -19.90 -12.55
C GLN A 14 -10.54 -20.90 -12.62
N ARG A 15 -11.75 -20.39 -12.37
CA ARG A 15 -12.99 -21.14 -12.42
C ARG A 15 -14.01 -20.33 -13.21
N ARG A 16 -14.97 -21.03 -13.81
CA ARG A 16 -16.10 -20.42 -14.50
C ARG A 16 -17.39 -21.08 -14.06
N TRP A 17 -18.48 -20.33 -14.12
CA TRP A 17 -19.81 -20.91 -14.04
C TRP A 17 -20.06 -21.68 -15.33
N PHE A 18 -20.71 -22.83 -15.22
CA PHE A 18 -21.22 -23.55 -16.39
C PHE A 18 -22.61 -24.13 -16.09
N ARG A 19 -23.42 -24.30 -17.12
CA ARG A 19 -24.72 -24.96 -17.02
C ARG A 19 -24.56 -26.47 -17.22
N GLY A 20 -24.64 -27.22 -16.12
CA GLY A 20 -24.68 -28.67 -16.12
C GLY A 20 -26.11 -29.23 -16.03
N GLY A 21 -26.23 -30.57 -16.02
CA GLY A 21 -27.52 -31.25 -15.88
C GLY A 21 -28.24 -31.01 -14.56
N LEU A 22 -27.52 -30.56 -13.52
CA LEU A 22 -28.06 -30.21 -12.20
C LEU A 22 -28.17 -28.69 -11.98
N GLY A 23 -28.10 -27.90 -13.06
CA GLY A 23 -28.16 -26.44 -13.01
C GLY A 23 -26.79 -25.77 -13.12
N ILE A 24 -26.69 -24.53 -12.64
CA ILE A 24 -25.47 -23.72 -12.72
C ILE A 24 -24.49 -24.20 -11.65
N GLN A 25 -23.26 -24.54 -12.06
CA GLN A 25 -22.22 -25.07 -11.18
C GLN A 25 -20.87 -24.41 -11.49
N ALA A 26 -19.99 -24.37 -10.49
CA ALA A 26 -18.62 -23.89 -10.68
C ALA A 26 -17.75 -25.00 -11.30
N SER A 27 -16.93 -24.64 -12.28
CA SER A 27 -15.94 -25.56 -12.84
C SER A 27 -14.91 -25.99 -11.80
N ARG A 28 -14.20 -27.09 -12.08
CA ARG A 28 -12.97 -27.41 -11.35
C ARG A 28 -11.96 -26.27 -11.52
N PRO A 29 -11.17 -25.94 -10.49
CA PRO A 29 -10.13 -24.93 -10.60
C PRO A 29 -9.02 -25.40 -11.55
N THR A 30 -8.62 -24.54 -12.47
CA THR A 30 -7.43 -24.79 -13.30
C THR A 30 -6.19 -24.89 -12.41
N PRO A 31 -5.34 -25.93 -12.53
CA PRO A 31 -4.08 -25.99 -11.79
C PRO A 31 -3.22 -24.76 -12.03
N PHE A 32 -2.51 -24.29 -11.00
CA PHE A 32 -1.62 -23.14 -11.09
C PHE A 32 -0.39 -23.37 -10.22
N ALA A 33 0.75 -22.81 -10.63
CA ALA A 33 1.98 -22.77 -9.83
C ALA A 33 2.01 -21.53 -8.91
N SER A 34 1.57 -20.39 -9.43
CA SER A 34 1.45 -19.13 -8.69
C SER A 34 0.19 -18.36 -9.11
N MET A 35 -0.34 -17.55 -8.21
CA MET A 35 -1.52 -16.71 -8.43
C MET A 35 -1.32 -15.36 -7.75
N PRO A 36 -1.48 -14.22 -8.45
CA PRO A 36 -1.30 -12.93 -7.81
C PRO A 36 -2.43 -12.66 -6.80
N LEU A 37 -2.10 -11.98 -5.70
CA LEU A 37 -3.07 -11.51 -4.72
C LEU A 37 -3.55 -10.11 -5.11
N ALA A 38 -4.31 -10.03 -6.20
CA ALA A 38 -4.72 -8.77 -6.82
C ALA A 38 -6.24 -8.58 -6.80
N TRP A 39 -6.68 -7.32 -6.66
CA TRP A 39 -8.10 -6.96 -6.62
C TRP A 39 -8.90 -7.42 -7.83
N HIS A 40 -8.30 -7.51 -9.03
CA HIS A 40 -8.97 -8.01 -10.24
C HIS A 40 -9.26 -9.52 -10.23
N LEU A 41 -8.75 -10.25 -9.23
CA LEU A 41 -9.02 -11.66 -8.98
C LEU A 41 -9.95 -11.90 -7.78
N ALA A 42 -10.31 -10.86 -7.04
CA ALA A 42 -11.33 -10.90 -6.01
C ALA A 42 -12.73 -10.66 -6.61
N LEU A 43 -13.78 -10.83 -5.80
CA LEU A 43 -15.15 -10.56 -6.25
C LEU A 43 -15.27 -9.12 -6.76
N GLY A 44 -15.98 -8.94 -7.87
CA GLY A 44 -16.37 -7.63 -8.37
C GLY A 44 -16.44 -7.64 -9.89
N GLY A 45 -16.11 -6.51 -10.51
CA GLY A 45 -16.10 -6.36 -11.96
C GLY A 45 -17.37 -5.72 -12.50
N THR A 46 -17.56 -5.82 -13.81
CA THR A 46 -18.75 -5.31 -14.48
C THR A 46 -19.50 -6.46 -15.13
N ASP A 47 -20.78 -6.60 -14.80
CA ASP A 47 -21.69 -7.49 -15.50
C ASP A 47 -22.05 -6.90 -16.85
N ARG A 48 -21.68 -7.63 -17.91
CA ARG A 48 -21.97 -7.30 -19.32
C ARG A 48 -22.71 -8.45 -20.02
N THR A 49 -23.33 -9.34 -19.25
CA THR A 49 -23.94 -10.57 -19.79
C THR A 49 -25.31 -10.33 -20.42
N ASP A 50 -25.96 -9.21 -20.11
CA ASP A 50 -27.19 -8.77 -20.79
C ASP A 50 -26.86 -8.22 -22.19
N ALA A 51 -27.70 -8.54 -23.17
CA ALA A 51 -27.56 -8.05 -24.54
C ALA A 51 -27.79 -6.54 -24.65
N ASP A 52 -28.58 -5.97 -23.73
CA ASP A 52 -28.83 -4.54 -23.62
C ASP A 52 -27.73 -3.87 -22.75
N PRO A 53 -26.86 -3.01 -23.33
CA PRO A 53 -25.83 -2.31 -22.58
C PRO A 53 -26.38 -1.40 -21.46
N ALA A 54 -27.63 -0.93 -21.58
CA ALA A 54 -28.26 -0.12 -20.54
C ALA A 54 -28.52 -0.91 -19.25
N LYS A 55 -28.45 -2.24 -19.30
CA LYS A 55 -28.56 -3.15 -18.15
C LYS A 55 -27.22 -3.60 -17.57
N HIS A 56 -26.10 -3.21 -18.19
CA HIS A 56 -24.78 -3.51 -17.65
C HIS A 56 -24.58 -2.78 -16.32
N ARG A 57 -23.99 -3.45 -15.33
CA ARG A 57 -23.80 -2.89 -13.99
C ARG A 57 -22.40 -3.24 -13.49
N GLY A 58 -21.71 -2.23 -12.97
CA GLY A 58 -20.45 -2.40 -12.26
C GLY A 58 -20.69 -2.69 -10.79
N ASP A 59 -19.88 -3.56 -10.20
CA ASP A 59 -19.81 -3.69 -8.76
C ASP A 59 -19.33 -2.38 -8.14
N ALA A 60 -20.04 -1.91 -7.11
CA ALA A 60 -19.76 -0.64 -6.46
C ALA A 60 -18.55 -0.71 -5.51
N ILE A 61 -18.14 -1.92 -5.10
CA ILE A 61 -17.05 -2.12 -4.14
C ILE A 61 -15.72 -2.31 -4.87
N ASN A 62 -15.68 -3.22 -5.83
CA ASN A 62 -14.49 -3.60 -6.59
C ASN A 62 -14.80 -3.68 -8.10
N PRO A 63 -14.97 -2.55 -8.81
CA PRO A 63 -15.34 -2.54 -10.22
C PRO A 63 -14.29 -3.16 -11.17
N ILE A 64 -13.06 -3.35 -10.69
CA ILE A 64 -11.98 -4.01 -11.44
C ILE A 64 -11.89 -5.52 -11.17
N GLY A 65 -12.71 -6.04 -10.25
CA GLY A 65 -12.79 -7.44 -9.85
C GLY A 65 -13.34 -8.37 -10.94
N ARG A 66 -13.73 -9.57 -10.52
CA ARG A 66 -14.42 -10.54 -11.38
C ARG A 66 -15.48 -11.33 -10.63
N GLY A 67 -16.45 -11.87 -11.39
CA GLY A 67 -17.51 -12.74 -10.86
C GLY A 67 -18.74 -12.02 -10.32
N TYR A 68 -18.79 -10.69 -10.41
CA TYR A 68 -20.04 -9.95 -10.20
C TYR A 68 -20.99 -10.12 -11.38
N LEU A 69 -22.24 -10.46 -11.07
CA LEU A 69 -23.36 -10.57 -12.01
C LEU A 69 -24.56 -9.87 -11.38
N ALA A 70 -25.10 -8.83 -12.02
CA ALA A 70 -26.21 -8.03 -11.49
C ALA A 70 -27.57 -8.70 -11.69
N GLY A 71 -27.70 -9.55 -12.71
CA GLY A 71 -28.96 -10.22 -13.04
C GLY A 71 -28.76 -11.63 -13.61
N GLN A 72 -29.85 -12.23 -14.07
CA GLN A 72 -29.86 -13.55 -14.69
C GLN A 72 -29.51 -13.51 -16.19
N GLY A 73 -28.54 -12.67 -16.58
CA GLY A 73 -28.00 -12.71 -17.93
C GLY A 73 -27.33 -14.06 -18.22
N ASN A 74 -26.59 -14.17 -19.33
CA ASN A 74 -25.89 -15.42 -19.61
C ASN A 74 -24.76 -15.67 -18.59
N VAL A 75 -25.06 -16.48 -17.57
CA VAL A 75 -24.11 -16.88 -16.51
C VAL A 75 -23.09 -17.89 -17.05
N ASP A 76 -23.43 -18.65 -18.08
CA ASP A 76 -22.58 -19.72 -18.61
C ASP A 76 -21.24 -19.15 -19.13
N GLY A 77 -20.13 -19.74 -18.69
CA GLY A 77 -18.78 -19.31 -19.04
C GLY A 77 -18.27 -18.08 -18.27
N THR A 78 -19.08 -17.43 -17.43
CA THR A 78 -18.64 -16.25 -16.66
C THR A 78 -17.63 -16.64 -15.56
N PRO A 79 -16.62 -15.81 -15.27
CA PRO A 79 -15.55 -16.17 -14.34
C PRO A 79 -16.00 -16.11 -12.88
N LEU A 80 -15.42 -16.96 -12.02
CA LEU A 80 -15.47 -16.79 -10.56
C LEU A 80 -14.23 -16.04 -10.04
N PRO A 81 -14.30 -15.44 -8.84
CA PRO A 81 -13.12 -14.95 -8.15
C PRO A 81 -12.14 -16.09 -7.83
N CYS A 82 -10.85 -15.78 -7.93
CA CYS A 82 -9.75 -16.66 -7.55
C CYS A 82 -9.34 -16.44 -6.10
N VAL A 83 -9.48 -15.21 -5.58
CA VAL A 83 -9.13 -14.82 -4.21
C VAL A 83 -10.40 -14.56 -3.42
N GLU A 84 -10.68 -15.41 -2.44
CA GLU A 84 -11.94 -15.39 -1.68
C GLU A 84 -11.67 -15.39 -0.16
N HIS A 85 -12.61 -14.82 0.60
CA HIS A 85 -12.57 -14.91 2.05
C HIS A 85 -12.90 -16.35 2.48
N PRO A 86 -12.15 -17.00 3.39
CA PRO A 86 -12.33 -18.42 3.71
C PRO A 86 -13.74 -18.76 4.23
N GLN A 87 -14.35 -17.82 4.97
CA GLN A 87 -15.67 -17.97 5.58
C GLN A 87 -16.81 -17.40 4.70
N SER A 88 -16.51 -16.83 3.53
CA SER A 88 -17.52 -16.20 2.68
C SER A 88 -17.10 -16.34 1.22
N ARG A 89 -17.20 -17.58 0.72
CA ARG A 89 -16.90 -17.93 -0.68
C ARG A 89 -18.18 -17.91 -1.50
N MET A 90 -18.05 -17.70 -2.81
CA MET A 90 -19.17 -17.89 -3.73
C MET A 90 -19.47 -19.38 -3.88
N ALA A 91 -20.64 -19.79 -3.43
CA ALA A 91 -21.22 -21.11 -3.66
C ALA A 91 -22.16 -21.11 -4.88
N ILE A 92 -22.89 -20.01 -5.08
CA ILE A 92 -23.79 -19.78 -6.21
C ILE A 92 -23.48 -18.44 -6.90
N TRP A 93 -23.92 -18.30 -8.16
CA TRP A 93 -23.55 -17.17 -9.02
C TRP A 93 -24.04 -15.80 -8.52
N ASN A 94 -25.11 -15.77 -7.73
CA ASN A 94 -25.69 -14.56 -7.17
C ASN A 94 -25.24 -14.25 -5.73
N ASP A 95 -24.29 -15.01 -5.18
CA ASP A 95 -23.67 -14.66 -3.90
C ASP A 95 -22.97 -13.30 -3.98
N ARG A 96 -22.89 -12.61 -2.84
CA ARG A 96 -22.28 -11.28 -2.70
C ARG A 96 -21.29 -11.21 -1.52
N PRO A 97 -20.27 -12.09 -1.45
CA PRO A 97 -19.27 -11.98 -0.40
C PRO A 97 -18.48 -10.68 -0.53
N LYS A 98 -17.97 -10.14 0.58
CA LYS A 98 -17.08 -8.97 0.50
C LYS A 98 -15.78 -9.38 -0.21
N PRO A 99 -15.29 -8.60 -1.19
CA PRO A 99 -13.99 -8.88 -1.79
C PRO A 99 -12.88 -8.74 -0.75
N ILE A 100 -11.86 -9.59 -0.88
CA ILE A 100 -10.65 -9.56 -0.05
C ILE A 100 -9.43 -9.36 -0.95
N GLY A 101 -8.54 -8.46 -0.53
CA GLY A 101 -7.27 -8.18 -1.21
C GLY A 101 -6.18 -7.84 -0.22
N PHE A 102 -4.93 -8.17 -0.54
CA PHE A 102 -3.76 -7.91 0.33
C PHE A 102 -2.91 -6.73 -0.16
N GLY A 103 -3.10 -6.34 -1.42
CA GLY A 103 -2.39 -5.22 -2.03
C GLY A 103 -3.07 -3.88 -1.78
N PRO A 104 -2.44 -2.79 -2.23
CA PRO A 104 -2.99 -1.44 -2.11
C PRO A 104 -4.40 -1.33 -2.70
N VAL A 105 -5.29 -0.70 -1.96
CA VAL A 105 -6.64 -0.34 -2.39
C VAL A 105 -6.56 0.76 -3.45
N PRO A 106 -7.23 0.64 -4.61
CA PRO A 106 -7.25 1.70 -5.63
C PRO A 106 -7.90 3.01 -5.14
N ARG A 107 -7.44 4.16 -5.64
CA ARG A 107 -7.97 5.49 -5.25
C ARG A 107 -9.47 5.67 -5.53
N PHE A 108 -9.98 5.04 -6.60
CA PHE A 108 -11.41 5.11 -6.96
C PHE A 108 -12.29 4.23 -6.07
N ALA A 109 -11.71 3.27 -5.32
CA ALA A 109 -12.50 2.36 -4.51
C ALA A 109 -13.21 3.16 -3.41
N LYS A 110 -14.50 2.89 -3.21
CA LYS A 110 -15.36 3.66 -2.31
C LYS A 110 -14.77 3.82 -0.90
N GLU A 111 -14.06 2.80 -0.42
CA GLU A 111 -13.42 2.79 0.90
C GLU A 111 -12.33 3.86 1.07
N ARG A 112 -11.67 4.27 -0.04
CA ARG A 112 -10.72 5.40 -0.09
C ARG A 112 -11.35 6.67 -0.61
N ALA A 113 -12.15 6.59 -1.68
CA ALA A 113 -12.75 7.76 -2.33
C ALA A 113 -13.63 8.59 -1.39
N ARG A 114 -14.26 7.96 -0.37
CA ARG A 114 -15.02 8.66 0.67
C ARG A 114 -14.23 9.69 1.48
N TYR A 115 -12.90 9.63 1.46
CA TYR A 115 -12.01 10.55 2.16
C TYR A 115 -11.49 11.68 1.25
N ALA A 116 -11.86 11.70 -0.03
CA ALA A 116 -11.38 12.70 -0.98
C ALA A 116 -11.99 14.10 -0.75
N GLY A 117 -13.05 14.20 0.06
CA GLY A 117 -13.83 15.42 0.21
C GLY A 117 -14.75 15.71 -0.97
N THR A 118 -15.35 16.89 -0.97
CA THR A 118 -16.38 17.31 -1.92
C THR A 118 -15.83 18.31 -2.95
N TYR A 119 -15.88 17.94 -4.23
CA TYR A 119 -15.42 18.78 -5.36
C TYR A 119 -16.61 19.34 -6.14
N ASP A 120 -17.37 20.25 -5.52
CA ASP A 120 -18.54 20.87 -6.12
C ASP A 120 -18.22 22.25 -6.74
N LYS A 121 -19.26 22.98 -7.17
CA LYS A 121 -19.12 24.33 -7.74
C LYS A 121 -18.49 25.31 -6.76
N HIS A 122 -18.78 25.20 -5.46
CA HIS A 122 -18.18 26.08 -4.47
C HIS A 122 -16.66 25.85 -4.38
N TRP A 123 -16.23 24.58 -4.38
CA TRP A 123 -14.80 24.24 -4.46
C TRP A 123 -14.16 24.85 -5.72
N MET A 124 -14.79 24.69 -6.89
CA MET A 124 -14.28 25.24 -8.15
C MET A 124 -14.12 26.77 -8.11
N ASP A 125 -15.13 27.48 -7.61
CA ASP A 125 -15.19 28.93 -7.66
C ASP A 125 -14.35 29.60 -6.55
N ASN A 126 -14.10 28.92 -5.40
CA ASN A 126 -13.57 29.57 -4.19
C ASN A 126 -12.39 28.84 -3.51
N VAL A 127 -12.18 27.54 -3.75
CA VAL A 127 -11.18 26.73 -3.02
C VAL A 127 -10.03 26.28 -3.92
N LEU A 128 -10.30 26.01 -5.20
CA LEU A 128 -9.28 25.70 -6.21
C LEU A 128 -8.11 26.71 -6.11
N PRO A 129 -6.83 26.26 -6.08
CA PRO A 129 -6.32 24.91 -6.35
C PRO A 129 -6.08 24.03 -5.11
N PHE A 130 -6.61 24.40 -3.95
CA PHE A 130 -6.40 23.65 -2.71
C PHE A 130 -7.35 22.45 -2.56
N LEU A 131 -7.03 21.54 -1.63
CA LEU A 131 -7.91 20.41 -1.29
C LEU A 131 -9.24 20.92 -0.70
N PRO A 132 -10.35 20.19 -0.88
CA PRO A 132 -11.61 20.49 -0.21
C PRO A 132 -11.45 20.60 1.31
N GLN A 133 -12.30 21.41 1.95
CA GLN A 133 -12.26 21.60 3.40
C GLN A 133 -12.58 20.32 4.18
N ASP A 134 -13.36 19.42 3.59
CA ASP A 134 -13.73 18.11 4.13
C ASP A 134 -12.80 16.97 3.64
N PHE A 135 -11.65 17.30 3.03
CA PHE A 135 -10.64 16.31 2.69
C PHE A 135 -10.07 15.66 3.95
N ASP A 136 -9.90 14.34 3.92
CA ASP A 136 -9.36 13.57 5.02
C ASP A 136 -8.08 12.83 4.58
N ASP A 137 -6.98 13.02 5.32
CA ASP A 137 -5.67 12.44 5.01
C ASP A 137 -5.68 10.90 4.94
N ARG A 138 -6.68 10.23 5.52
CA ARG A 138 -6.92 8.79 5.32
C ARG A 138 -7.13 8.42 3.86
N TYR A 139 -7.45 9.37 2.98
CA TYR A 139 -7.42 9.17 1.53
C TYR A 139 -6.09 8.60 1.04
N PHE A 140 -4.97 9.02 1.64
CA PHE A 140 -3.63 8.57 1.28
C PHE A 140 -3.28 7.18 1.84
N GLN A 141 -4.06 6.65 2.79
CA GLN A 141 -3.88 5.29 3.32
C GLN A 141 -4.32 4.27 2.26
N ALA A 142 -3.34 3.68 1.59
CA ALA A 142 -3.58 2.72 0.53
C ALA A 142 -3.68 1.27 1.03
N ALA A 143 -3.23 0.97 2.24
CA ALA A 143 -3.42 -0.36 2.83
C ALA A 143 -4.94 -0.65 3.00
N PRO A 144 -5.40 -1.89 2.82
CA PRO A 144 -6.73 -2.29 3.25
C PRO A 144 -6.97 -1.97 4.73
N GLN A 145 -8.18 -1.56 5.11
CA GLN A 145 -8.47 -1.08 6.47
C GLN A 145 -8.22 -2.14 7.56
N ASP A 146 -8.39 -3.41 7.22
CA ASP A 146 -8.09 -4.57 8.09
C ASP A 146 -6.57 -4.83 8.26
N GLN A 147 -5.72 -4.01 7.64
CA GLN A 147 -4.26 -4.01 7.80
C GLN A 147 -3.75 -2.70 8.42
N TRP A 148 -4.65 -1.85 8.92
CA TRP A 148 -4.30 -0.62 9.65
C TRP A 148 -4.07 -0.94 11.12
N PHE A 149 -3.08 -0.27 11.70
CA PHE A 149 -2.75 -0.32 13.12
C PHE A 149 -1.97 0.94 13.48
N ASP A 150 -1.90 1.27 14.77
CA ASP A 150 -1.53 2.60 15.23
C ASP A 150 -0.11 3.05 14.81
N ARG A 151 0.87 2.15 14.89
CA ARG A 151 2.27 2.49 14.59
C ARG A 151 3.11 1.27 14.28
N LEU A 152 4.06 1.44 13.36
CA LEU A 152 5.19 0.52 13.21
C LEU A 152 6.17 0.69 14.37
N GLY A 153 6.76 -0.42 14.80
CA GLY A 153 7.76 -0.46 15.86
C GLY A 153 8.95 -1.34 15.49
N GLU A 154 10.13 -0.92 15.93
CA GLU A 154 11.34 -1.74 15.87
C GLU A 154 11.09 -3.09 16.58
N GLY A 155 11.57 -4.17 15.98
CA GLY A 155 11.45 -5.51 16.55
C GLY A 155 10.07 -6.16 16.42
N MET A 156 9.06 -5.47 15.88
CA MET A 156 7.78 -6.10 15.53
C MET A 156 8.01 -7.23 14.54
N VAL A 157 7.25 -8.32 14.69
CA VAL A 157 7.38 -9.51 13.85
C VAL A 157 6.14 -9.68 12.99
N PHE A 158 6.34 -9.87 11.69
CA PHE A 158 5.30 -10.18 10.72
C PHE A 158 5.60 -11.51 10.03
N GLY A 159 4.54 -12.21 9.63
CA GLY A 159 4.66 -13.50 8.96
C GLY A 159 3.62 -13.66 7.85
N CYS A 160 4.02 -14.32 6.77
CA CYS A 160 3.15 -14.71 5.66
C CYS A 160 3.32 -16.22 5.42
N ILE A 161 2.21 -16.92 5.19
CA ILE A 161 2.19 -18.36 4.90
C ILE A 161 1.53 -18.57 3.54
N GLY A 162 2.11 -19.44 2.71
CA GLY A 162 1.59 -19.75 1.36
C GLY A 162 1.76 -18.62 0.34
N MET A 163 2.60 -17.63 0.65
CA MET A 163 2.85 -16.46 -0.22
C MET A 163 4.28 -16.41 -0.77
N SER A 164 5.04 -17.50 -0.61
CA SER A 164 6.39 -17.67 -1.11
C SER A 164 6.63 -19.16 -1.43
N GLU A 165 7.59 -19.47 -2.30
CA GLU A 165 7.92 -20.86 -2.66
C GLU A 165 8.39 -21.68 -1.45
N ARG A 166 8.99 -21.02 -0.45
CA ARG A 166 9.41 -21.65 0.82
C ARG A 166 8.23 -21.93 1.77
N GLY A 167 7.01 -21.54 1.41
CA GLY A 167 5.78 -21.74 2.18
C GLY A 167 5.62 -20.81 3.39
N ARG A 168 6.71 -20.32 3.99
CA ARG A 168 6.68 -19.36 5.10
C ARG A 168 7.68 -18.23 4.85
N PHE A 169 7.25 -17.01 5.13
CA PHE A 169 8.09 -15.81 5.17
C PHE A 169 7.87 -15.15 6.53
N GLY A 170 8.96 -14.72 7.19
CA GLY A 170 8.91 -14.04 8.46
C GLY A 170 9.93 -12.91 8.48
N VAL A 171 9.57 -11.79 9.10
CA VAL A 171 10.44 -10.62 9.21
C VAL A 171 10.29 -9.99 10.58
N LYS A 172 11.44 -9.66 11.19
CA LYS A 172 11.52 -8.79 12.35
C LYS A 172 11.92 -7.41 11.86
N LEU A 173 11.12 -6.39 12.16
CA LEU A 173 11.40 -5.04 11.67
C LEU A 173 12.72 -4.52 12.24
N PRO A 174 13.57 -3.90 11.41
CA PRO A 174 14.80 -3.27 11.86
C PRO A 174 14.48 -2.00 12.65
N ARG A 175 15.53 -1.31 13.09
CA ARG A 175 15.41 0.08 13.56
C ARG A 175 14.73 0.91 12.48
N LEU A 176 13.67 1.62 12.88
CA LEU A 176 12.84 2.44 11.98
C LEU A 176 13.29 3.91 11.95
N SER A 177 14.36 4.28 12.63
CA SER A 177 14.92 5.62 12.60
C SER A 177 15.93 5.72 11.46
N VAL A 178 15.62 6.50 10.43
CA VAL A 178 16.50 6.79 9.30
C VAL A 178 16.94 8.25 9.37
N PRO A 179 18.19 8.54 9.74
CA PRO A 179 18.69 9.91 9.76
C PRO A 179 18.72 10.52 8.36
N VAL A 180 18.34 11.80 8.28
CA VAL A 180 18.37 12.61 7.07
C VAL A 180 18.97 13.96 7.39
N ARG A 181 19.89 14.43 6.53
CA ARG A 181 20.46 15.76 6.61
C ARG A 181 20.08 16.56 5.36
N PHE A 182 19.57 17.76 5.56
CA PHE A 182 19.38 18.75 4.51
C PHE A 182 20.53 19.76 4.62
N VAL A 183 21.42 19.75 3.64
CA VAL A 183 22.61 20.61 3.58
C VAL A 183 22.26 21.84 2.76
N PHE A 184 22.25 23.00 3.40
CA PHE A 184 22.09 24.29 2.75
C PHE A 184 23.44 25.01 2.67
N ASP A 185 23.51 26.00 1.78
CA ASP A 185 24.69 26.86 1.61
C ASP A 185 25.15 27.59 2.90
N ASP A 186 24.23 27.79 3.86
CA ASP A 186 24.46 28.53 5.11
C ASP A 186 24.25 27.72 6.39
N HIS A 187 23.57 26.57 6.34
CA HIS A 187 23.28 25.77 7.53
C HIS A 187 23.00 24.29 7.21
N LEU A 188 22.87 23.48 8.27
CA LEU A 188 22.57 22.06 8.20
C LEU A 188 21.35 21.74 9.05
N GLU A 189 20.27 21.21 8.44
CA GLU A 189 19.16 20.65 9.20
C GLU A 189 19.31 19.13 9.35
N ARG A 190 19.25 18.64 10.59
CA ARG A 190 19.22 17.21 10.91
C ARG A 190 17.80 16.80 11.26
N LYS A 191 17.28 15.78 10.58
CA LYS A 191 15.96 15.18 10.85
C LYS A 191 16.06 13.68 10.88
N THR A 192 15.02 13.06 11.42
CA THR A 192 14.85 11.61 11.43
C THR A 192 13.57 11.27 10.69
N MET A 193 13.68 10.50 9.61
CA MET A 193 12.54 9.87 8.96
C MET A 193 12.17 8.60 9.75
N VAL A 194 10.89 8.48 10.09
CA VAL A 194 10.33 7.26 10.67
C VAL A 194 9.33 6.67 9.67
N PRO A 195 9.57 5.47 9.12
CA PRO A 195 8.62 4.79 8.26
C PRO A 195 7.26 4.57 8.94
N ASP A 196 6.21 4.89 8.21
CA ASP A 196 4.81 4.74 8.60
C ASP A 196 4.11 3.59 7.85
N THR A 197 4.72 3.09 6.77
CA THR A 197 4.15 2.07 5.89
C THR A 197 5.11 0.90 5.72
N LEU A 198 4.61 -0.33 5.91
CA LEU A 198 5.32 -1.58 5.65
C LEU A 198 4.67 -2.30 4.47
N ILE A 199 5.46 -2.57 3.43
CA ILE A 199 5.08 -3.45 2.32
C ILE A 199 5.86 -4.74 2.46
N ILE A 200 5.14 -5.87 2.48
CA ILE A 200 5.75 -7.20 2.55
C ILE A 200 5.64 -7.86 1.18
N VAL A 201 6.78 -8.25 0.61
CA VAL A 201 6.89 -8.90 -0.70
C VAL A 201 7.46 -10.31 -0.48
N PRO A 202 6.65 -11.25 0.03
CA PRO A 202 7.14 -12.51 0.59
C PRO A 202 7.77 -13.43 -0.46
N HIS A 203 7.27 -13.42 -1.70
CA HIS A 203 7.81 -14.19 -2.81
C HIS A 203 9.21 -13.74 -3.24
N GLU A 204 9.58 -12.47 -2.99
CA GLU A 204 10.93 -11.94 -3.22
C GLU A 204 11.78 -11.92 -1.94
N SER A 205 11.28 -12.50 -0.83
CA SER A 205 11.91 -12.44 0.50
C SER A 205 12.31 -11.03 0.94
N ARG A 206 11.44 -10.05 0.66
CA ARG A 206 11.74 -8.62 0.84
C ARG A 206 10.66 -7.90 1.63
N ILE A 207 11.07 -6.86 2.36
CA ILE A 207 10.18 -5.81 2.86
C ILE A 207 10.59 -4.45 2.30
N VAL A 208 9.64 -3.54 2.20
CA VAL A 208 9.87 -2.13 1.91
C VAL A 208 9.25 -1.30 3.03
N LEU A 209 10.05 -0.41 3.61
CA LEU A 209 9.60 0.56 4.60
C LEU A 209 9.53 1.92 3.92
N VAL A 210 8.37 2.56 4.00
CA VAL A 210 8.15 3.89 3.42
C VAL A 210 7.88 4.87 4.55
N GLY A 211 8.62 5.98 4.53
CA GLY A 211 8.44 7.12 5.41
C GLY A 211 8.61 8.41 4.64
N ARG A 212 8.33 9.53 5.29
CA ARG A 212 8.43 10.86 4.69
C ARG A 212 9.11 11.79 5.69
N VAL A 213 9.98 12.65 5.20
CA VAL A 213 10.57 13.76 5.94
C VAL A 213 10.72 14.94 4.99
N GLY A 214 10.53 16.14 5.50
CA GLY A 214 10.60 17.36 4.70
C GLY A 214 11.28 18.49 5.44
N THR A 215 11.73 19.48 4.67
CA THR A 215 12.22 20.77 5.16
C THR A 215 11.52 21.92 4.42
N LYS A 216 11.54 23.12 5.02
CA LYS A 216 11.02 24.32 4.37
C LYS A 216 12.08 24.80 3.39
N LEU A 217 11.70 24.96 2.13
CA LEU A 217 12.60 25.54 1.15
C LEU A 217 12.63 27.07 1.31
N PRO A 218 13.83 27.70 1.27
CA PRO A 218 13.93 29.14 1.17
C PRO A 218 13.47 29.62 -0.21
N ARG A 219 13.26 30.94 -0.35
CA ARG A 219 12.78 31.56 -1.61
C ARG A 219 13.63 31.20 -2.83
N LYS A 220 14.94 31.01 -2.65
CA LYS A 220 15.85 30.45 -3.65
C LYS A 220 16.02 28.95 -3.38
N PHE A 221 15.35 28.08 -4.13
CA PHE A 221 15.40 26.63 -3.92
C PHE A 221 16.81 26.04 -4.10
N VAL A 222 17.67 26.69 -4.90
CA VAL A 222 19.08 26.30 -5.13
C VAL A 222 19.96 26.34 -3.88
N ARG A 223 19.48 26.92 -2.78
CA ARG A 223 20.22 26.95 -1.51
C ARG A 223 20.27 25.59 -0.83
N LEU A 224 19.35 24.69 -1.15
CA LEU A 224 19.47 23.28 -0.75
C LEU A 224 20.44 22.62 -1.73
N GLU A 225 21.64 22.33 -1.26
CA GLU A 225 22.72 21.79 -2.09
C GLU A 225 22.68 20.26 -2.12
N GLU A 226 22.36 19.64 -0.98
CA GLU A 226 22.42 18.19 -0.82
C GLU A 226 21.37 17.67 0.18
N VAL A 227 20.84 16.47 -0.09
CA VAL A 227 20.07 15.68 0.88
C VAL A 227 20.78 14.36 1.11
N GLN A 228 21.32 14.18 2.31
CA GLN A 228 22.01 12.97 2.71
C GLN A 228 21.04 12.08 3.50
N VAL A 229 21.02 10.78 3.19
CA VAL A 229 20.14 9.79 3.84
C VAL A 229 20.97 8.57 4.24
N GLY A 230 20.94 8.18 5.50
CA GLY A 230 21.66 6.98 5.93
C GLY A 230 22.04 6.95 7.40
N ASN A 231 22.39 5.75 7.87
CA ASN A 231 22.79 5.51 9.26
C ASN A 231 24.24 5.94 9.55
N ASP A 232 25.06 6.08 8.51
CA ASP A 232 26.40 6.69 8.56
C ASP A 232 26.36 8.18 8.97
N LEU A 233 25.19 8.81 8.90
CA LEU A 233 24.95 10.18 9.36
C LEU A 233 24.73 10.28 10.88
N ILE A 234 24.64 9.16 11.60
CA ILE A 234 24.63 9.17 13.07
C ILE A 234 26.03 9.62 13.51
N PRO A 235 26.17 10.76 14.23
CA PRO A 235 27.45 11.11 14.82
C PRO A 235 27.91 9.94 15.69
N ARG A 236 29.09 9.38 15.43
CA ARG A 236 29.69 8.41 16.35
C ARG A 236 30.04 9.16 17.63
N ASP A 237 29.16 9.10 18.62
CA ASP A 237 29.45 9.66 19.94
C ASP A 237 30.75 9.03 20.44
N GLY A 238 31.78 9.86 20.65
CA GLY A 238 33.04 9.47 21.28
C GLY A 238 34.27 9.33 20.37
N GLU A 239 34.15 9.32 19.04
CA GLU A 239 35.34 9.42 18.19
C GLU A 239 35.79 10.89 18.11
N LYS A 240 36.78 11.25 18.96
CA LYS A 240 37.51 12.50 18.77
C LYS A 240 38.11 12.45 17.36
N PRO A 241 37.79 13.40 16.47
CA PRO A 241 38.41 13.42 15.15
C PRO A 241 39.93 13.51 15.31
N HIS A 242 40.64 12.51 14.78
CA HIS A 242 42.10 12.53 14.73
C HIS A 242 42.52 13.38 13.54
N TYR A 243 43.19 14.49 13.83
CA TYR A 243 43.73 15.37 12.82
C TYR A 243 45.21 15.08 12.63
N ALA A 244 45.66 15.03 11.37
CA ALA A 244 47.06 14.82 11.02
C ALA A 244 48.02 15.92 11.55
N GLY A 245 47.48 17.01 12.09
CA GLY A 245 48.24 18.07 12.77
C GLY A 245 47.34 19.19 13.28
N LEU A 246 47.90 20.06 14.13
CA LEU A 246 47.19 21.16 14.79
C LEU A 246 46.53 22.13 13.79
N GLY A 247 47.19 22.42 12.66
CA GLY A 247 46.64 23.29 11.63
C GLY A 247 45.35 22.73 11.00
N VAL A 248 45.30 21.42 10.76
CA VAL A 248 44.11 20.73 10.21
C VAL A 248 42.99 20.69 11.24
N ALA A 249 43.33 20.48 12.51
CA ALA A 249 42.37 20.52 13.61
C ALA A 249 41.71 21.90 13.75
N VAL A 250 42.52 22.96 13.70
CA VAL A 250 42.04 24.34 13.81
C VAL A 250 41.14 24.70 12.62
N ALA A 251 41.51 24.32 11.40
CA ALA A 251 40.68 24.56 10.21
C ALA A 251 39.33 23.84 10.29
N ALA A 252 39.33 22.55 10.65
CA ALA A 252 38.12 21.76 10.80
C ALA A 252 37.21 22.28 11.93
N LEU A 253 37.79 22.69 13.07
CA LEU A 253 37.04 23.29 14.17
C LEU A 253 36.50 24.69 13.83
N LYS A 254 37.20 25.46 12.99
CA LYS A 254 36.74 26.75 12.48
C LYS A 254 35.54 26.57 11.55
N GLU A 255 35.57 25.54 10.71
CA GLU A 255 34.46 25.19 9.82
C GLU A 255 33.25 24.66 10.61
N ILE A 256 33.47 23.80 11.61
CA ILE A 256 32.41 23.34 12.52
C ILE A 256 31.80 24.49 13.33
N ARG A 257 32.60 25.50 13.74
CA ARG A 257 32.11 26.71 14.42
C ARG A 257 31.37 27.67 13.50
N ARG A 258 31.69 27.67 12.21
CA ARG A 258 30.99 28.45 11.18
C ARG A 258 29.65 27.82 10.79
N LEU A 259 29.53 26.49 10.94
CA LEU A 259 28.34 25.68 10.67
C LEU A 259 27.43 25.49 11.91
N LYS A 260 27.77 26.11 13.04
CA LYS A 260 26.94 26.18 14.26
C LYS A 260 26.35 27.57 14.38
#